data_AF-A0AAV1WX59-F1
#
_entry.id   AF-A0AAV1WX59-F1
#
_cell.length_a   1.000
_cell.length_b   1.000
_cell.length_c   1.000
_cell.angle_alpha   90.00
_cell.angle_beta   90.00
_cell.angle_gamma   90.00
#
_symmetry.space_group_name_H-M   'P 1'
#
loop_
_entity.id
_entity.type
_entity.pdbx_description
1 polymer ?
#
loop_
_entity_poly.entity_id
_entity_poly.type
_entity_poly.pdbx_seq_one_letter_code
_entity_poly.pdbx_strand_id
1 'polypeptide(L)'
;MLHQKVEYKTRELRQLNGQELHGLTLQELQRLEELLNIGLINVSKLKVLSLMRGQRQSFEFNNIRSSYLPEDDGRDTSLKLGLDLITII
;
A
#
# COMPACT_ATOMS: atom_id res chain seq x y z
N MET A 1 38.37 16.39 -10.96
CA MET A 1 37.38 16.50 -9.87
C MET A 1 36.02 15.90 -10.24
N LEU A 2 35.28 16.44 -11.22
CA LEU A 2 33.94 15.92 -11.57
C LEU A 2 33.97 14.49 -12.16
N HIS A 3 34.91 14.23 -13.06
CA HIS A 3 35.04 12.92 -13.72
C HIS A 3 35.23 11.77 -12.73
N GLN A 4 36.21 11.88 -11.82
CA GLN A 4 36.42 10.90 -10.74
C GLN A 4 35.19 10.65 -9.88
N LYS A 5 34.43 11.71 -9.54
CA LYS A 5 33.20 11.58 -8.74
C LYS A 5 32.12 10.82 -9.51
N VAL A 6 32.00 11.05 -10.81
CA VAL A 6 31.08 10.32 -11.68
C VAL A 6 31.50 8.86 -11.79
N GLU A 7 32.77 8.57 -12.01
CA GLU A 7 33.29 7.21 -12.10
C GLU A 7 33.04 6.42 -10.80
N TYR A 8 33.37 7.01 -9.66
CA TYR A 8 33.11 6.41 -8.34
C TYR A 8 31.63 6.07 -8.16
N LYS A 9 30.74 7.03 -8.43
CA LYS A 9 29.30 6.83 -8.23
C LYS A 9 28.72 5.85 -9.25
N THR A 10 29.25 5.81 -10.46
CA THR A 10 28.87 4.82 -11.48
C THR A 10 29.25 3.42 -11.02
N ARG A 11 30.44 3.24 -10.45
CA ARG A 11 30.87 1.97 -9.87
C ARG A 11 29.99 1.54 -8.69
N GLU A 12 29.69 2.46 -7.77
CA GLU A 12 28.79 2.21 -6.64
C GLU A 12 27.40 1.74 -7.11
N LEU A 13 26.84 2.35 -8.16
CA LEU A 13 25.56 1.92 -8.74
C LEU A 13 25.64 0.51 -9.35
N ARG A 14 26.74 0.16 -10.03
CA ARG A 14 26.95 -1.21 -10.55
C ARG A 14 26.99 -2.24 -9.42
N GLN A 15 27.65 -1.90 -8.31
CA GLN A 15 27.72 -2.76 -7.12
C GLN A 15 26.36 -2.94 -6.45
N LEU A 16 25.58 -1.87 -6.29
CA LEU A 16 24.21 -1.96 -5.79
C LEU A 16 23.31 -2.82 -6.71
N ASN A 17 23.59 -2.86 -8.02
CA ASN A 17 22.92 -3.74 -8.98
C ASN A 17 23.44 -5.19 -8.97
N GLY A 18 24.36 -5.55 -8.07
CA GLY A 18 24.93 -6.89 -7.97
C GLY A 18 26.07 -7.19 -8.96
N GLN A 19 26.62 -6.16 -9.62
CA GLN A 19 27.75 -6.29 -10.56
C GLN A 19 29.07 -5.93 -9.85
N GLU A 20 30.21 -6.41 -10.35
CA GLU A 20 31.54 -6.05 -9.81
C GLU A 20 31.68 -6.26 -8.28
N LEU A 21 30.99 -7.26 -7.72
CA LEU A 21 31.05 -7.61 -6.30
C LEU A 21 32.31 -8.40 -5.95
N HIS A 22 32.97 -9.00 -6.93
CA HIS A 22 34.22 -9.73 -6.73
C HIS A 22 35.31 -8.77 -6.25
N GLY A 23 36.05 -9.18 -5.22
CA GLY A 23 37.11 -8.36 -4.62
C GLY A 23 36.62 -7.35 -3.57
N LEU A 24 35.32 -7.30 -3.28
CA LEU A 24 34.82 -6.59 -2.10
C LEU A 24 35.09 -7.40 -0.82
N THR A 25 35.40 -6.68 0.25
CA THR A 25 35.50 -7.24 1.59
C THR A 25 34.11 -7.54 2.15
N LEU A 26 34.05 -8.38 3.19
CA LEU A 26 32.80 -8.66 3.91
C LEU A 26 32.13 -7.37 4.42
N GLN A 27 32.92 -6.43 4.95
CA GLN A 27 32.40 -5.16 5.45
C GLN A 27 31.80 -4.30 4.33
N GLU A 28 32.41 -4.28 3.15
CA GLU A 28 31.87 -3.55 2.00
C GLU A 28 30.58 -4.18 1.48
N LEU A 29 30.49 -5.51 1.46
CA LEU A 29 29.25 -6.23 1.12
C LEU A 29 28.13 -5.93 2.12
N GLN A 30 28.42 -5.96 3.43
CA GLN A 30 27.45 -5.60 4.47
C GLN A 30 26.96 -4.16 4.32
N ARG A 31 27.85 -3.23 3.96
CA ARG A 31 27.46 -1.84 3.68
C ARG A 31 26.52 -1.74 2.46
N LEU A 32 26.78 -2.50 1.39
CA LEU A 32 25.90 -2.55 0.23
C LEU A 32 24.52 -3.12 0.60
N GLU A 33 24.48 -4.18 1.41
CA GLU A 33 23.22 -4.77 1.91
C GLU A 33 22.42 -3.75 2.72
N GLU A 34 23.07 -3.00 3.61
CA GLU A 34 22.40 -1.97 4.41
C GLU A 34 21.81 -0.85 3.53
N LEU A 35 22.58 -0.37 2.55
CA LEU A 35 22.10 0.64 1.59
C LEU A 35 20.90 0.15 0.78
N LEU A 36 20.94 -1.10 0.30
CA LEU A 36 19.84 -1.73 -0.43
C LEU A 36 18.61 -1.89 0.46
N ASN A 37 18.78 -2.32 1.71
CA ASN A 37 17.69 -2.48 2.66
C ASN A 37 17.01 -1.14 2.96
N ILE A 38 17.78 -0.08 3.22
CA ILE A 38 17.25 1.28 3.42
C ILE A 38 16.47 1.74 2.19
N GLY A 39 17.02 1.55 0.98
CA GLY A 39 16.35 1.87 -0.27
C GLY A 39 15.03 1.13 -0.43
N LEU A 40 15.03 -0.18 -0.17
CA LEU A 40 13.85 -1.03 -0.26
C LEU A 40 12.76 -0.63 0.74
N ILE A 41 13.13 -0.33 1.99
CA ILE A 41 12.21 0.17 3.03
C ILE A 41 11.52 1.45 2.55
N ASN A 42 12.28 2.39 1.99
CA ASN A 42 11.74 3.67 1.51
C ASN A 42 10.80 3.49 0.32
N VAL A 43 11.17 2.67 -0.66
CA VAL A 43 10.31 2.32 -1.80
C VAL A 43 9.03 1.63 -1.32
N SER A 44 9.15 0.70 -0.38
CA SER A 44 8.01 -0.03 0.18
C SER A 44 7.04 0.88 0.93
N LYS A 45 7.55 1.83 1.73
CA LYS A 45 6.72 2.86 2.39
C LYS A 45 5.94 3.68 1.37
N LEU A 46 6.59 4.16 0.31
CA LEU A 46 5.92 4.93 -0.74
C LEU A 46 4.90 4.10 -1.53
N LYS A 47 5.20 2.82 -1.77
CA LYS A 47 4.25 1.88 -2.40
C LYS A 47 2.98 1.74 -1.57
N VAL A 48 3.11 1.53 -0.26
CA VAL A 48 1.95 1.47 0.66
C VAL A 48 1.16 2.77 0.65
N LEU A 49 1.83 3.92 0.78
CA LEU A 49 1.17 5.22 0.73
C LEU A 49 0.42 5.44 -0.59
N SER A 50 0.99 5.00 -1.71
CA SER A 50 0.36 5.10 -3.03
C SER A 50 -0.87 4.19 -3.15
N LEU A 51 -0.80 2.98 -2.59
CA LEU A 51 -1.96 2.08 -2.51
C LEU A 51 -3.06 2.64 -1.61
N MET A 52 -2.72 3.22 -0.45
CA MET A 52 -3.69 3.87 0.44
C MET A 52 -4.33 5.11 -0.21
N ARG A 53 -3.56 5.87 -0.99
CA ARG A 53 -4.10 6.97 -1.82
C ARG A 53 -5.02 6.46 -2.92
N GLY A 54 -4.67 5.34 -3.57
CA GLY A 54 -5.54 4.65 -4.53
C GLY A 54 -6.81 4.10 -3.89
N GLN A 55 -6.73 3.61 -2.65
CA GLN A 55 -7.88 3.05 -1.92
C GLN A 55 -8.85 4.12 -1.39
N ARG A 56 -8.44 5.39 -1.26
CA ARG A 56 -9.39 6.48 -0.97
C ARG A 56 -10.41 6.68 -2.10
N GLN A 57 -10.07 6.35 -3.35
CA GLN A 57 -11.00 6.44 -4.47
C GLN A 57 -11.97 5.25 -4.55
N SER A 58 -11.62 4.09 -4.00
CA SER A 58 -12.52 2.93 -3.93
C SER A 58 -13.43 2.93 -2.69
N PHE A 59 -13.13 3.75 -1.66
CA PHE A 59 -13.98 3.90 -0.47
C PHE A 59 -15.03 5.02 -0.59
N GLU A 60 -14.93 5.92 -1.56
CA GLU A 60 -15.91 7.00 -1.74
C GLU A 60 -17.11 6.64 -2.64
N PHE A 61 -17.13 5.48 -3.31
CA PHE A 61 -18.24 5.15 -4.22
C PHE A 61 -19.45 4.44 -3.60
N ASN A 62 -19.40 4.04 -2.33
CA ASN A 62 -20.53 3.30 -1.69
C ASN A 62 -21.11 3.96 -0.44
N ASN A 63 -20.92 5.27 -0.25
CA ASN A 63 -21.60 5.99 0.83
C ASN A 63 -22.20 7.33 0.38
N ILE A 64 -22.93 7.31 -0.73
CA ILE A 64 -23.83 8.42 -1.10
C ILE A 64 -25.16 7.85 -1.57
N ARG A 65 -25.91 7.23 -0.65
CA ARG A 65 -27.38 7.24 -0.71
C ARG A 65 -28.04 6.82 0.61
N SER A 66 -27.80 7.54 1.70
CA SER A 66 -28.79 7.55 2.80
C SER A 66 -28.69 8.78 3.69
N SER A 67 -29.03 9.92 3.14
CA SER A 67 -29.62 11.07 3.83
C SER A 67 -30.14 11.94 2.68
N TYR A 68 -31.43 12.13 2.47
CA TYR A 68 -32.43 12.65 3.39
C TYR A 68 -33.80 12.08 3.00
N LEU A 69 -34.57 11.58 3.96
CA LEU A 69 -36.02 11.44 3.81
C LEU A 69 -36.66 12.15 5.01
N PRO A 70 -37.56 13.12 4.78
CA PRO A 70 -38.16 13.91 5.84
C PRO A 70 -39.12 13.06 6.68
N GLU A 71 -39.29 13.45 7.93
CA GLU A 71 -40.27 12.90 8.87
C GLU A 71 -41.67 13.00 8.25
N ASP A 72 -42.25 11.87 7.86
CA ASP A 72 -43.63 11.75 7.40
C ASP A 72 -44.49 11.25 8.57
N ASP A 73 -45.39 12.12 8.99
CA ASP A 73 -46.39 11.98 10.03
C ASP A 73 -47.56 11.11 9.56
N GLY A 74 -47.30 9.83 9.28
CA GLY A 74 -48.27 8.92 8.69
C GLY A 74 -48.55 7.69 9.53
N ARG A 75 -49.67 7.73 10.27
CA ARG A 75 -50.36 6.61 10.93
C ARG A 75 -50.29 5.28 10.13
N ASP A 76 -49.78 4.22 10.75
CA ASP A 76 -50.48 2.95 11.01
C ASP A 76 -49.49 1.83 11.37
N THR A 77 -49.61 1.32 12.60
CA THR A 77 -48.91 0.14 13.11
C THR A 77 -49.51 -1.12 12.48
N SER A 78 -48.84 -1.74 11.51
CA SER A 78 -49.15 -3.11 11.08
C SER A 78 -47.91 -4.00 11.21
N LEU A 79 -47.86 -4.77 12.30
CA LEU A 79 -46.91 -5.86 12.50
C LEU A 79 -47.30 -7.03 11.60
N LYS A 80 -46.55 -7.28 10.52
CA LYS A 80 -46.66 -8.53 9.76
C LYS A 80 -45.75 -9.57 10.41
N LEU A 81 -46.29 -10.30 11.38
CA LEU A 81 -45.71 -11.58 11.82
C LEU A 81 -45.76 -12.57 10.66
N GLY A 82 -44.61 -13.11 10.28
CA GLY A 82 -44.47 -14.11 9.23
C GLY A 82 -43.17 -14.89 9.41
N LEU A 83 -42.98 -15.45 10.60
CA LEU A 83 -42.01 -16.53 10.79
C LEU A 83 -42.66 -17.82 10.32
N ASP A 84 -42.55 -18.10 9.02
CA ASP A 84 -42.90 -19.41 8.50
C ASP A 84 -41.75 -20.38 8.75
N LEU A 85 -41.98 -21.17 9.79
CA LEU A 85 -41.34 -22.42 10.15
C LEU A 85 -41.30 -23.36 8.92
N ILE A 86 -40.13 -23.58 8.32
CA ILE A 86 -39.88 -24.75 7.44
C ILE A 86 -38.50 -25.27 7.83
N THR A 87 -38.44 -26.20 8.79
CA THR A 87 -38.54 -27.66 8.61
C THR A 87 -37.23 -28.27 8.11
N ILE A 88 -36.65 -29.01 9.04
CA ILE A 88 -35.50 -29.93 8.97
C ILE A 88 -35.59 -30.84 7.74
N ILE A 89 -34.45 -31.03 7.08
CA ILE A 89 -34.07 -32.34 6.51
C ILE A 89 -32.68 -32.67 7.06
#